data_AF-A0A9Q5WB78-F1
#
_entry.id   AF-A0A9Q5WB78-F1
#
_cell.length_a   1.000
_cell.length_b   1.000
_cell.length_c   1.000
_cell.angle_alpha   90.00
_cell.angle_beta   90.00
_cell.angle_gamma   90.00
#
_symmetry.space_group_name_H-M   'P 1'
#
loop_
_entity.id
_entity.type
_entity.pdbx_description
1 polymer ?
#
loop_
_entity_poly.entity_id
_entity_poly.type
_entity_poly.pdbx_seq_one_letter_code
_entity_poly.pdbx_strand_id
1 'polypeptide(L)'
;EVSIRENNSFREVEDFATWTSPRLNIRFDMTGDELVIYYPDGSRFLSPVELSNYAEQERFLKEQERFLKEQANQRAEQERSLKEQANQRAEQERLLKEQAHQRAEQERFLKEQANQRAEQERFLKEQANERAEQERLLKEQEQLKYQTLLSQLKAKGIDITALE
;
A
#
# COMPACT_ATOMS: atom_id res chain seq x y z
N GLU A 1 23.35 62.69 -47.71
CA GLU A 1 23.36 63.85 -46.79
C GLU A 1 22.41 63.57 -45.65
N VAL A 2 22.85 63.69 -44.40
CA VAL A 2 21.99 63.49 -43.23
C VAL A 2 21.87 64.80 -42.46
N SER A 3 20.63 65.20 -42.18
CA SER A 3 20.29 66.49 -41.57
C SER A 3 19.47 66.29 -40.30
N ILE A 4 19.81 67.03 -39.24
CA ILE A 4 19.04 67.06 -38.00
C ILE A 4 18.17 68.31 -37.97
N ARG A 5 16.89 68.17 -37.64
CA ARG A 5 15.99 69.31 -37.45
C ARG A 5 16.14 69.87 -36.03
N GLU A 6 16.72 71.07 -35.91
CA GLU A 6 16.79 71.86 -34.68
C GLU A 6 16.10 73.20 -34.90
N ASN A 7 15.17 73.59 -34.01
CA ASN A 7 14.53 74.92 -34.00
C ASN A 7 14.04 75.41 -35.38
N ASN A 8 13.31 74.54 -36.10
CA ASN A 8 12.78 74.83 -37.43
C ASN A 8 13.82 75.03 -38.55
N SER A 9 15.08 74.65 -38.31
CA SER A 9 16.18 74.62 -39.27
C SER A 9 16.77 73.22 -39.39
N PHE A 10 17.42 72.91 -40.52
CA PHE A 10 18.18 71.68 -40.71
C PHE A 10 19.67 71.99 -40.58
N ARG A 11 20.37 71.24 -39.73
CA ARG A 11 21.83 71.28 -39.62
C ARG A 11 22.39 70.01 -40.24
N GLU A 12 23.30 70.15 -41.19
CA GLU A 12 24.09 69.04 -41.75
C GLU A 12 25.03 68.46 -40.69
N VAL A 13 25.22 67.15 -40.73
CA VAL A 13 26.12 66.43 -39.82
C VAL A 13 27.26 65.85 -40.65
N GLU A 14 28.48 66.35 -40.41
CA GLU A 14 29.67 66.03 -41.22
C GLU A 14 30.23 64.61 -40.96
N ASP A 15 30.02 64.05 -39.75
CA ASP A 15 30.43 62.70 -39.38
C ASP A 15 29.22 61.89 -38.88
N PHE A 16 28.63 61.10 -39.78
CA PHE A 16 27.43 60.29 -39.52
C PHE A 16 27.73 58.80 -39.33
N ALA A 17 29.01 58.42 -39.21
CA ALA A 17 29.40 57.03 -39.02
C ALA A 17 28.72 56.42 -37.79
N THR A 18 28.65 57.18 -36.69
CA THR A 18 27.92 56.80 -35.48
C THR A 18 27.32 58.04 -34.83
N TRP A 19 25.98 58.09 -34.73
CA TRP A 19 25.27 59.25 -34.20
C TRP A 19 24.26 58.85 -33.11
N THR A 20 24.31 59.52 -31.95
CA THR A 20 23.33 59.31 -30.87
C THR A 20 22.34 60.47 -30.82
N SER A 21 21.05 60.16 -30.88
CA SER A 21 19.98 61.16 -30.80
C SER A 21 19.94 61.82 -29.42
N PRO A 22 20.13 63.15 -29.30
CA PRO A 22 20.11 63.83 -28.00
C PRO A 22 18.75 63.80 -27.29
N ARG A 23 17.66 63.61 -28.04
CA ARG A 23 16.30 63.59 -27.48
C ARG A 23 15.84 62.20 -27.05
N LEU A 24 16.31 61.17 -27.74
CA LEU A 24 15.85 59.79 -27.57
C LEU A 24 16.90 58.89 -26.90
N ASN A 25 18.16 59.33 -26.86
CA ASN A 25 19.31 58.57 -26.39
C ASN A 25 19.49 57.21 -27.10
N ILE A 26 19.00 57.10 -28.33
CA ILE A 26 19.22 55.95 -29.22
C ILE A 26 20.40 56.23 -30.14
N ARG A 27 21.21 55.21 -30.42
CA ARG A 27 22.40 55.31 -31.27
C ARG A 27 22.14 54.70 -32.64
N PHE A 28 22.44 55.44 -33.69
CA PHE A 28 22.42 55.02 -35.09
C PHE A 28 23.85 54.77 -35.53
N ASP A 29 24.13 53.58 -36.05
CA ASP A 29 25.43 53.17 -36.56
C ASP A 29 25.29 52.85 -38.06
N MET A 30 26.02 53.60 -38.88
CA MET A 30 26.04 53.51 -40.34
C MET A 30 27.48 53.20 -40.84
N THR A 31 28.35 52.68 -39.97
CA THR A 31 29.73 52.33 -40.33
C THR A 31 29.83 51.15 -41.30
N GLY A 32 28.82 50.28 -41.32
CA GLY A 32 28.71 49.13 -42.22
C GLY A 32 27.72 49.33 -43.36
N ASP A 33 27.42 48.24 -44.08
CA ASP A 33 26.51 48.26 -45.23
C ASP A 33 25.02 48.46 -44.86
N GLU A 34 24.66 48.29 -43.58
CA GLU A 34 23.29 48.41 -43.06
C GLU A 34 23.22 49.37 -41.86
N LEU A 35 22.10 50.09 -41.75
CA LEU A 35 21.81 50.90 -40.58
C LEU A 35 21.48 50.01 -39.37
N VAL A 36 22.26 50.15 -38.30
CA VAL A 36 22.00 49.50 -37.01
C VAL A 36 21.56 50.54 -35.99
N ILE A 37 20.45 50.29 -35.30
CA ILE A 37 19.94 51.18 -34.25
C ILE A 37 20.12 50.48 -32.90
N TYR A 38 20.56 51.20 -31.87
CA TYR A 38 20.70 50.72 -30.50
C TYR A 38 19.83 51.53 -29.54
N TYR A 39 19.19 50.83 -28.61
CA TYR A 39 18.44 51.40 -27.49
C TYR A 39 19.38 52.11 -26.50
N PRO A 40 18.84 52.92 -25.58
CA PRO A 40 19.63 53.60 -24.55
C PRO A 40 20.39 52.63 -23.62
N ASP A 41 19.92 51.39 -23.50
CA ASP A 41 20.58 50.32 -22.74
C ASP A 41 21.71 49.62 -23.52
N GLY A 42 21.95 50.04 -24.77
CA GLY A 42 22.97 49.50 -25.66
C GLY A 42 22.53 48.26 -26.45
N SER A 43 21.31 47.77 -26.27
CA SER A 43 20.77 46.64 -27.05
C SER A 43 20.41 47.06 -28.47
N ARG A 44 20.57 46.17 -29.46
CA ARG A 44 20.23 46.45 -30.87
C ARG A 44 18.72 46.38 -31.07
N PHE A 45 18.17 47.29 -31.86
CA PHE A 45 16.81 47.20 -32.37
C PHE A 45 16.68 46.01 -33.31
N LEU A 46 15.78 45.11 -32.96
CA LEU A 46 15.39 43.99 -33.81
C LEU A 46 14.40 44.49 -34.87
N SER A 47 14.56 43.97 -36.09
CA SER A 47 13.59 44.14 -37.16
C SER A 47 12.26 43.45 -36.80
N PRO A 48 11.14 43.82 -37.44
CA PRO A 48 9.85 43.13 -37.22
C PRO A 48 9.92 41.61 -37.44
N VAL A 49 10.76 41.16 -38.38
CA VAL A 49 10.97 39.73 -38.67
C VAL A 49 11.72 39.05 -37.52
N GLU A 50 12.79 39.66 -37.01
CA GLU A 50 13.54 39.11 -35.87
C GLU A 50 12.69 39.05 -34.59
N LEU A 51 11.86 40.08 -34.33
CA LEU A 51 10.91 40.08 -33.21
C LEU A 51 9.90 38.94 -33.33
N SER A 52 9.35 38.71 -34.53
CA SER A 52 8.43 37.62 -34.79
C SER A 52 9.08 36.27 -34.53
N ASN A 53 10.29 36.05 -35.06
CA ASN A 53 11.04 34.81 -34.87
C ASN A 53 11.32 34.53 -33.38
N TYR A 54 11.71 35.56 -32.61
CA TYR A 54 11.95 35.43 -31.18
C TYR A 54 10.66 35.05 -30.43
N ALA A 55 9.56 35.75 -30.72
CA ALA A 55 8.26 35.47 -30.10
C ALA A 55 7.75 34.05 -30.43
N GLU A 56 7.97 33.57 -31.65
CA GLU A 56 7.63 32.19 -32.05
C GLU A 56 8.52 31.17 -31.34
N GLN A 57 9.82 31.43 -31.21
CA GLN A 57 10.74 30.57 -30.49
C GLN A 57 10.38 30.46 -29.00
N GLU A 58 10.08 31.59 -28.34
CA GLU A 58 9.64 31.58 -26.94
C GLU A 58 8.33 30.81 -26.76
N ARG A 59 7.37 30.98 -27.69
CA ARG A 59 6.11 30.20 -27.66
C ARG A 59 6.38 28.71 -27.80
N PHE A 60 7.23 28.32 -28.74
CA PHE A 60 7.60 26.92 -28.95
C PHE A 60 8.26 26.31 -27.71
N LEU A 61 9.21 27.02 -27.09
CA LEU A 61 9.86 26.56 -25.85
C LEU A 61 8.87 26.41 -24.70
N LYS A 62 7.96 27.37 -24.54
CA LYS A 62 6.92 27.33 -23.50
C LYS A 62 5.92 26.20 -23.74
N GLU A 63 5.59 25.90 -24.98
CA GLU A 63 4.71 24.78 -25.34
C GLU A 63 5.41 23.43 -25.08
N GLN A 64 6.69 23.32 -25.45
CA GLN A 64 7.51 22.15 -25.14
C GLN A 64 7.62 21.92 -23.62
N GLU A 65 7.85 22.96 -22.84
CA GLU A 65 7.91 22.87 -21.37
C GLU A 65 6.58 22.39 -20.79
N ARG A 66 5.45 22.93 -21.29
CA ARG A 66 4.11 22.48 -20.88
C ARG A 66 3.88 21.01 -21.19
N PHE A 67 4.25 20.58 -22.40
CA PHE A 67 4.12 19.19 -22.81
C PHE A 67 4.94 18.25 -21.91
N LEU A 68 6.19 18.60 -21.61
CA LEU A 68 7.05 17.82 -20.71
C LEU A 68 6.47 17.75 -19.29
N LYS A 69 5.94 18.87 -18.79
CA LYS A 69 5.29 18.93 -17.47
C LYS A 69 4.04 18.05 -17.41
N GLU A 70 3.22 18.08 -18.47
CA GLU A 70 2.03 17.24 -18.56
C GLU A 70 2.40 15.76 -18.61
N GLN A 71 3.41 15.39 -19.40
CA GLN A 71 3.91 14.02 -19.44
C GLN A 71 4.44 13.55 -18.08
N ALA A 72 5.18 14.41 -17.36
CA ALA A 72 5.67 14.11 -16.03
C ALA A 72 4.52 13.91 -15.03
N ASN A 73 3.50 14.75 -15.09
CA ASN A 73 2.30 14.61 -14.25
C ASN A 73 1.55 13.30 -14.54
N GLN A 74 1.34 12.96 -15.81
CA GLN A 74 0.67 11.71 -16.19
C GLN A 74 1.44 10.48 -15.68
N ARG A 75 2.77 10.49 -15.75
CA ARG A 75 3.61 9.42 -15.18
C ARG A 75 3.47 9.32 -13.66
N ALA A 76 3.48 10.46 -12.98
CA ALA A 76 3.32 10.51 -11.52
C ALA A 76 1.94 10.00 -11.08
N GLU A 77 0.88 10.31 -11.83
CA GLU A 77 -0.47 9.80 -11.59
C GLU A 77 -0.57 8.29 -11.81
N GLN A 78 0.03 7.78 -12.88
CA GLN A 78 0.11 6.34 -13.15
C GLN A 78 0.85 5.60 -12.02
N GLU A 79 1.99 6.13 -11.57
CA GLU A 79 2.75 5.54 -10.47
C GLU A 79 1.94 5.52 -9.16
N ARG A 80 1.23 6.61 -8.86
CA ARG A 80 0.34 6.66 -7.69
C ARG A 80 -0.77 5.63 -7.77
N SER A 81 -1.42 5.50 -8.93
CA SER A 81 -2.48 4.51 -9.16
C SER A 81 -1.97 3.08 -8.99
N LEU A 82 -0.79 2.76 -9.53
CA LEU A 82 -0.16 1.45 -9.35
C LEU A 82 0.18 1.16 -7.89
N LYS A 83 0.71 2.16 -7.17
CA LYS A 83 1.01 2.04 -5.74
C LYS A 83 -0.24 1.83 -4.91
N GLU A 84 -1.32 2.53 -5.22
CA GLU A 84 -2.61 2.36 -4.55
C GLU A 84 -3.18 0.96 -4.80
N GLN A 85 -3.15 0.47 -6.03
CA GLN A 85 -3.58 -0.89 -6.36
C GLN A 85 -2.75 -1.95 -5.63
N ALA A 86 -1.42 -1.76 -5.55
CA ALA A 86 -0.54 -2.67 -4.80
C ALA A 86 -0.88 -2.68 -3.31
N ASN A 87 -1.15 -1.51 -2.71
CA ASN A 87 -1.57 -1.41 -1.32
C ASN A 87 -2.91 -2.12 -1.07
N GLN A 88 -3.90 -1.91 -1.93
CA GLN A 88 -5.21 -2.58 -1.82
C GLN A 88 -5.06 -4.12 -1.88
N ARG A 89 -4.22 -4.63 -2.77
CA ARG A 89 -3.92 -6.08 -2.84
C ARG A 89 -3.25 -6.59 -1.57
N ALA A 90 -2.28 -5.84 -1.04
CA ALA A 90 -1.60 -6.21 0.19
C ALA A 90 -2.55 -6.21 1.40
N GLU A 91 -3.50 -5.27 1.46
CA GLU A 91 -4.53 -5.21 2.50
C GLU A 91 -5.50 -6.39 2.41
N GLN A 92 -5.97 -6.72 1.20
CA GLN A 92 -6.81 -7.91 0.97
C GLN A 92 -6.09 -9.20 1.38
N GLU A 93 -4.81 -9.34 1.05
CA GLU A 93 -4.02 -10.52 1.44
C GLU A 93 -3.89 -10.63 2.98
N ARG A 94 -3.67 -9.50 3.66
CA ARG A 94 -3.62 -9.46 5.14
C ARG A 94 -4.94 -9.89 5.75
N LEU A 95 -6.06 -9.37 5.23
CA LEU A 95 -7.40 -9.73 5.71
C LEU A 95 -7.69 -11.23 5.53
N LEU A 96 -7.31 -11.80 4.38
CA LEU A 96 -7.47 -13.24 4.14
C LEU A 96 -6.61 -14.08 5.09
N LYS A 97 -5.36 -13.67 5.35
CA LYS A 97 -4.48 -14.33 6.32
C LYS A 97 -5.06 -14.28 7.73
N GLU A 98 -5.59 -13.14 8.14
CA GLU A 98 -6.22 -12.97 9.44
C GLU A 98 -7.48 -13.85 9.57
N GLN A 99 -8.33 -13.89 8.55
CA GLN A 99 -9.50 -14.77 8.54
C GLN A 99 -9.11 -16.25 8.61
N ALA A 100 -8.08 -16.67 7.87
CA ALA A 100 -7.57 -18.03 7.93
C ALA A 100 -7.01 -18.37 9.32
N HIS A 101 -6.32 -17.43 9.95
CA HIS A 101 -5.81 -17.58 11.31
C HIS A 101 -6.95 -17.77 12.32
N GLN A 102 -7.97 -16.90 12.29
CA GLN A 102 -9.14 -17.02 13.16
C GLN A 102 -9.87 -18.35 12.99
N ARG A 103 -10.03 -18.84 11.75
CA ARG A 103 -10.61 -20.17 11.50
C ARG A 103 -9.77 -21.29 12.08
N ALA A 104 -8.45 -21.22 11.94
CA ALA A 104 -7.55 -22.21 12.51
C ALA A 104 -7.60 -22.21 14.05
N GLU A 105 -7.73 -21.05 14.69
CA GLU A 105 -7.91 -20.95 16.14
C GLU A 105 -9.26 -21.54 16.59
N GLN A 106 -10.35 -21.23 15.88
CA GLN A 106 -11.66 -21.83 16.16
C GLN A 106 -11.63 -23.36 16.05
N GLU A 107 -11.00 -23.89 14.99
CA GLU A 107 -10.86 -25.33 14.82
C GLU A 107 -10.05 -25.97 15.95
N ARG A 108 -8.95 -25.34 16.37
CA ARG A 108 -8.17 -25.80 17.52
C ARG A 108 -8.98 -25.82 18.81
N PHE A 109 -9.75 -24.77 19.07
CA PHE A 109 -10.63 -24.68 20.23
C PHE A 109 -11.69 -25.79 20.24
N LEU A 110 -12.35 -26.04 19.10
CA LEU A 110 -13.33 -27.10 18.97
C LEU A 110 -12.71 -28.49 19.16
N LYS A 111 -11.51 -28.71 18.62
CA LYS A 111 -10.76 -29.96 18.79
C LYS A 111 -10.38 -30.20 20.26
N GLU A 112 -9.96 -29.14 20.95
CA GLU A 112 -9.64 -29.22 22.37
C GLU A 112 -10.87 -29.54 23.22
N GLN A 113 -12.01 -28.90 22.93
CA GLN A 113 -13.28 -29.22 23.60
C GLN A 113 -13.71 -30.68 23.35
N ALA A 114 -13.56 -31.18 22.12
CA ALA A 114 -13.87 -32.56 21.78
C ALA A 114 -12.96 -33.54 22.55
N ASN A 115 -11.66 -33.24 22.65
CA ASN A 115 -10.72 -34.05 23.43
C ASN A 115 -11.09 -34.07 24.92
N GLN A 116 -11.42 -32.93 25.51
CA GLN A 116 -11.86 -32.86 26.91
C GLN A 116 -13.11 -33.71 27.17
N ARG A 117 -14.09 -33.67 26.26
CA ARG A 117 -15.29 -34.52 26.36
C ARG A 117 -14.95 -36.01 26.25
N ALA A 118 -14.06 -36.37 25.33
CA ALA A 118 -13.61 -37.76 25.19
C ALA A 118 -12.87 -38.25 26.44
N GLU A 119 -12.06 -37.40 27.07
CA GLU A 119 -11.39 -37.71 28.34
C GLU A 119 -12.38 -37.89 29.50
N GLN A 120 -13.38 -37.01 29.61
CA GLN A 120 -14.46 -37.16 30.60
C GLN A 120 -15.24 -38.46 30.41
N GLU A 121 -15.58 -38.80 29.17
CA GLU A 121 -16.28 -40.05 28.86
C GLU A 121 -15.44 -41.27 29.23
N ARG A 122 -14.13 -41.25 28.92
CA ARG A 122 -13.20 -42.32 29.33
C ARG A 122 -13.14 -42.46 30.84
N PHE A 123 -13.04 -41.36 31.57
CA PHE A 123 -13.02 -41.36 33.03
C PHE A 123 -14.31 -41.95 33.63
N LEU A 124 -15.48 -41.56 33.10
CA LEU A 124 -16.76 -42.11 33.55
C LEU A 124 -16.87 -43.61 33.26
N LYS A 125 -16.38 -44.06 32.10
CA LYS A 125 -16.37 -45.46 31.72
C LYS A 125 -15.44 -46.29 32.62
N GLU A 126 -14.28 -45.74 32.97
CA GLU A 126 -13.34 -46.36 33.91
C GLU A 126 -13.98 -46.52 35.30
N GLN A 127 -14.60 -45.46 35.84
CA GLN A 127 -15.31 -45.54 37.11
C GLN A 127 -16.46 -46.55 37.09
N ALA A 128 -17.20 -46.64 35.99
CA ALA A 128 -18.27 -47.63 35.84
C ALA A 128 -17.72 -49.06 35.82
N ASN A 129 -16.59 -49.29 35.14
CA ASN A 129 -15.91 -50.59 35.13
C ASN A 129 -15.41 -50.97 36.53
N GLU A 130 -14.75 -50.05 37.26
CA GLU A 130 -14.30 -50.30 38.63
C GLU A 130 -15.46 -50.69 39.56
N ARG A 131 -16.60 -50.00 39.47
CA ARG A 131 -17.81 -50.34 40.23
C ARG A 131 -18.34 -51.72 39.87
N ALA A 132 -18.37 -52.05 38.58
CA ALA A 132 -18.79 -53.36 38.11
C ALA A 132 -17.84 -54.48 38.60
N GLU A 133 -16.54 -54.24 38.65
CA GLU A 133 -15.56 -55.16 39.21
C GLU A 133 -15.73 -55.34 40.72
N GLN A 134 -15.93 -54.26 41.47
CA GLN A 134 -16.24 -54.32 42.92
C GLN A 134 -17.50 -55.14 43.20
N GLU A 135 -18.56 -54.91 42.42
CA GLU A 135 -19.82 -55.67 42.55
C GLU A 135 -19.61 -57.16 42.23
N ARG A 136 -18.82 -57.48 41.20
CA ARG A 136 -18.46 -58.87 40.87
C ARG A 136 -17.68 -59.53 42.00
N LEU A 137 -16.68 -58.85 42.55
CA LEU A 137 -15.89 -59.35 43.69
C LEU A 137 -16.77 -59.57 44.94
N LEU A 138 -17.70 -58.65 45.21
CA LEU A 138 -18.64 -58.80 46.33
C LEU A 138 -19.53 -60.03 46.15
N LYS A 139 -20.11 -60.21 44.95
CA LYS A 139 -20.91 -61.40 44.61
C LYS A 139 -20.11 -62.68 44.75
N GLU A 140 -18.86 -62.69 44.29
CA GLU A 140 -17.98 -63.85 44.41
C GLU A 140 -17.69 -64.18 45.88
N GLN A 141 -17.43 -63.17 46.73
CA GLN A 141 -17.28 -63.38 48.18
C GLN A 141 -18.55 -63.93 48.83
N GLU A 142 -19.72 -63.41 48.47
CA GLU A 142 -21.00 -63.92 48.98
C GLU A 142 -21.23 -65.38 48.56
N GLN A 143 -20.93 -65.72 47.31
CA GLN A 143 -21.00 -67.10 46.81
C GLN A 143 -20.04 -68.03 47.58
N LEU A 144 -18.81 -67.61 47.82
CA LEU A 144 -17.85 -68.37 48.63
C LEU A 144 -18.32 -68.56 50.07
N LYS A 145 -18.87 -67.52 50.71
CA LYS A 145 -19.47 -67.61 52.06
C LYS A 145 -20.64 -68.57 52.08
N TYR A 146 -21.54 -68.50 51.09
CA TYR A 146 -22.67 -69.39 50.95
C TYR A 146 -22.23 -70.86 50.81
N GLN A 147 -21.27 -71.14 49.92
CA GLN A 147 -20.69 -72.48 49.75
C GLN A 147 -20.04 -73.01 51.03
N THR A 148 -19.34 -72.14 51.76
CA THR A 148 -18.73 -72.49 53.05
C THR A 148 -19.79 -72.84 54.09
N LEU A 149 -20.87 -72.06 54.17
CA LEU A 149 -21.99 -72.30 55.09
C LEU A 149 -22.69 -73.63 54.79
N LEU A 150 -22.98 -73.91 53.51
CA LEU A 150 -23.55 -75.19 53.07
C LEU A 150 -22.67 -76.37 53.52
N SER A 151 -21.36 -76.24 53.34
CA SER A 151 -20.39 -77.27 53.74
C SER A 151 -20.37 -77.51 55.26
N GLN A 152 -20.46 -76.44 56.07
CA GLN A 152 -20.53 -76.52 57.53
C GLN A 152 -21.85 -77.14 58.03
N LEU A 153 -22.98 -76.80 57.41
CA LEU A 153 -24.28 -77.38 57.75
C LEU A 153 -24.32 -78.88 57.45
N LYS A 154 -23.78 -79.29 56.29
CA LYS A 154 -23.62 -80.70 55.93
C LYS A 154 -22.72 -81.45 56.93
N ALA A 155 -21.60 -80.86 57.35
CA ALA A 155 -20.71 -81.46 58.36
C ALA A 155 -21.39 -81.61 59.74
N LYS A 156 -22.37 -80.77 60.06
CA LYS A 156 -23.19 -80.86 61.27
C LYS A 156 -24.41 -81.78 61.14
N GLY A 157 -24.56 -82.48 60.00
CA GLY A 157 -25.63 -83.46 59.77
C GLY A 157 -26.98 -82.87 59.35
N ILE A 158 -27.03 -81.58 58.99
CA ILE A 158 -28.23 -80.92 58.48
C ILE A 158 -28.09 -80.84 56.96
N ASP A 159 -28.71 -81.77 56.24
CA ASP A 159 -28.69 -81.77 54.77
C ASP A 159 -29.88 -80.99 54.20
N ILE A 160 -29.61 -79.74 53.85
CA ILE A 160 -30.59 -78.81 53.25
C ILE A 160 -30.70 -78.95 51.72
N THR A 161 -29.90 -79.84 51.09
CA THR A 161 -30.03 -80.12 49.65
C THR A 161 -31.20 -81.06 49.31
N ALA A 162 -31.90 -81.58 50.33
CA ALA A 162 -33.07 -82.45 50.19
C ALA A 162 -34.43 -81.72 50.34
N LEU A 163 -34.44 -80.38 50.33
CA LEU A 163 -35.65 -79.55 50.53
C LEU A 163 -36.18 -78.86 49.26
N GLU A 164 -35.89 -79.41 48.07
CA GLU A 164 -36.64 -79.06 46.84
C GLU A 164 -38.02 -79.72 46.81
#